data_AF-A0A3D2S3J2-F1
#
_entry.id   AF-A0A3D2S3J2-F1
#
_cell.length_a   1.000
_cell.length_b   1.000
_cell.length_c   1.000
_cell.angle_alpha   90.00
_cell.angle_beta   90.00
_cell.angle_gamma   90.00
#
_symmetry.space_group_name_H-M   'P 1'
#
loop_
_entity.id
_entity.type
_entity.pdbx_description
1 polymer ?
#
loop_
_entity_poly.entity_id
_entity_poly.type
_entity_poly.pdbx_seq_one_letter_code
_entity_poly.pdbx_strand_id
1 'polypeptide(L)'
;EEIMAIAEAGVTFEVVPGITAGLAVPAYAGIPVTHRDFASSVLFVTGHSANQSNIDWGKVAKSVDTIVVFMGGRSLPTVVEKLLMHGRSPSTPAAVIQSGTASQQQTIVGKLSDIDQKAKDCQPPAITVFGEVVELRQYCRWFDQKPLFGRTILITRPVSQTDQITSLLEDNGAKVISYPTVEIVPIHPNAGLELVIQQLSCYNWIIFTSSNTVEIFTQALRHQGFDCRALAFTKVCAVGEKTAQILESYGIVADFIPTKSTGEVIGRELPRVKNQRILLPRSKIGRREIFDQLQQRGAIVEDLPIYETVRPDDTGRIDQIRVIQKQLANGEVDMAIFTSPSTLANFLTQKRYTDDFDPVDSLTKLAATAIGHTTKAYASENDIHIDLVPDNPSMENLAESVVDFFHKTKG
;
A
#
# COMPACT_ATOMS: atom_id res chain seq x y z
N GLU A 1 29.81 9.67 5.69
CA GLU A 1 30.12 10.20 4.34
C GLU A 1 29.06 11.21 3.90
N GLU A 2 27.79 10.81 3.74
CA GLU A 2 26.72 11.71 3.26
C GLU A 2 26.51 12.97 4.12
N ILE A 3 26.43 12.84 5.45
CA ILE A 3 26.26 14.00 6.36
C ILE A 3 27.42 15.00 6.21
N MET A 4 28.65 14.52 6.00
CA MET A 4 29.80 15.42 5.82
C MET A 4 29.66 16.26 4.55
N ALA A 5 29.22 15.65 3.44
CA ALA A 5 29.00 16.36 2.18
C ALA A 5 27.88 17.42 2.31
N ILE A 6 26.80 17.10 3.04
CA ILE A 6 25.70 18.05 3.32
C ILE A 6 26.20 19.22 4.18
N ALA A 7 26.97 18.92 5.23
CA ALA A 7 27.54 19.93 6.11
C ALA A 7 28.53 20.85 5.38
N GLU A 8 29.40 20.29 4.52
CA GLU A 8 30.33 21.04 3.67
C GLU A 8 29.60 21.96 2.68
N ALA A 9 28.41 21.55 2.21
CA ALA A 9 27.55 22.35 1.36
C ALA A 9 26.77 23.45 2.11
N GLY A 10 26.90 23.54 3.45
CA GLY A 10 26.18 24.52 4.26
C GLY A 10 24.67 24.29 4.35
N VAL A 11 24.20 23.08 4.05
CA VAL A 11 22.78 22.73 4.08
C VAL A 11 22.40 22.25 5.49
N THR A 12 21.32 22.79 6.04
CA THR A 12 20.79 22.34 7.33
C THR A 12 20.20 20.94 7.22
N PHE A 13 20.49 20.08 8.18
CA PHE A 13 19.98 18.71 8.24
C PHE A 13 19.52 18.33 9.64
N GLU A 14 18.65 17.33 9.70
CA GLU A 14 18.25 16.64 10.91
C GLU A 14 18.56 15.14 10.75
N VAL A 15 19.04 14.51 11.82
CA VAL A 15 19.27 13.06 11.83
C VAL A 15 18.08 12.39 12.50
N VAL A 16 17.34 11.58 11.73
CA VAL A 16 16.28 10.72 12.26
C VAL A 16 16.88 9.34 12.57
N PRO A 17 17.02 8.95 13.85
CA PRO A 17 17.60 7.66 14.20
C PRO A 17 16.69 6.50 13.76
N GLY A 18 17.24 5.57 12.98
CA GLY A 18 16.53 4.38 12.49
C GLY A 18 17.13 3.07 13.00
N ILE A 19 16.50 1.94 12.66
CA ILE A 19 17.03 0.60 12.93
C ILE A 19 18.02 0.24 11.83
N THR A 20 19.27 -0.02 12.19
CA THR A 20 20.32 -0.38 11.21
C THR A 20 20.03 -1.73 10.53
N ALA A 21 20.39 -1.84 9.25
CA ALA A 21 20.27 -3.08 8.48
C ALA A 21 21.01 -4.27 9.14
N GLY A 22 22.08 -4.00 9.91
CA GLY A 22 22.81 -5.05 10.63
C GLY A 22 21.96 -5.76 11.69
N LEU A 23 20.93 -5.10 12.21
CA LEU A 23 19.98 -5.68 13.16
C LEU A 23 18.67 -6.08 12.49
N ALA A 24 18.10 -5.18 11.68
CA ALA A 24 16.78 -5.37 11.08
C ALA A 24 16.76 -6.55 10.11
N VAL A 25 17.76 -6.66 9.22
CA VAL A 25 17.76 -7.69 8.17
C VAL A 25 17.86 -9.11 8.76
N PRO A 26 18.80 -9.41 9.69
CA PRO A 26 18.79 -10.70 10.38
C PRO A 26 17.49 -10.98 11.13
N ALA A 27 16.91 -10.00 11.82
CA ALA A 27 15.66 -10.17 12.54
C ALA A 27 14.49 -10.56 11.60
N TYR A 28 14.40 -9.95 10.41
CA TYR A 28 13.43 -10.33 9.37
C TYR A 28 13.72 -11.69 8.75
N ALA A 29 14.99 -12.13 8.72
CA ALA A 29 15.36 -13.49 8.33
C ALA A 29 15.13 -14.53 9.44
N GLY A 30 14.65 -14.12 10.63
CA GLY A 30 14.49 -15.00 11.80
C GLY A 30 15.81 -15.33 12.51
N ILE A 31 16.85 -14.51 12.33
CA ILE A 31 18.16 -14.71 12.92
C ILE A 31 18.42 -13.58 13.92
N PRO A 32 18.33 -13.84 15.24
CA PRO A 32 18.73 -12.84 16.22
C PRO A 32 20.26 -12.68 16.16
N VAL A 33 20.77 -11.47 16.33
CA VAL A 33 22.24 -11.27 16.29
C VAL A 33 22.94 -11.63 17.61
N THR A 34 22.16 -11.75 18.69
CA THR A 34 22.58 -12.19 20.02
C THR A 34 21.53 -13.13 20.58
N HIS A 35 21.93 -14.07 21.43
CA HIS A 35 21.02 -14.97 22.13
C HIS A 35 21.72 -15.51 23.38
N ARG A 36 21.00 -15.57 24.52
CA ARG A 36 21.57 -15.92 25.83
C ARG A 36 22.47 -17.17 25.79
N ASP A 37 22.01 -18.22 25.11
CA ASP A 37 22.71 -19.51 25.07
C ASP A 37 23.66 -19.69 23.88
N PHE A 38 23.59 -18.83 22.84
CA PHE A 38 24.32 -19.03 21.58
C PHE A 38 25.30 -17.90 21.23
N ALA A 39 25.03 -16.66 21.65
CA ALA A 39 25.88 -15.51 21.36
C ALA A 39 25.66 -14.37 22.36
N SER A 40 26.69 -14.10 23.15
CA SER A 40 26.75 -12.98 24.10
C SER A 40 27.29 -11.69 23.46
N SER A 41 27.88 -11.80 22.27
CA SER A 41 28.58 -10.72 21.58
C SER A 41 28.28 -10.70 20.08
N VAL A 42 28.21 -9.49 19.51
CA VAL A 42 28.05 -9.25 18.08
C VAL A 42 29.06 -8.21 17.59
N LEU A 43 29.64 -8.43 16.42
CA LEU A 43 30.48 -7.46 15.72
C LEU A 43 29.87 -7.14 14.35
N PHE A 44 29.80 -5.85 14.03
CA PHE A 44 29.42 -5.36 12.72
C PHE A 44 30.66 -4.93 11.93
N VAL A 45 30.80 -5.45 10.71
CA VAL A 45 31.92 -5.10 9.81
C VAL A 45 31.42 -4.82 8.39
N THR A 46 32.13 -4.00 7.63
CA THR A 46 31.83 -3.74 6.22
C THR A 46 32.71 -4.61 5.33
N GLY A 47 32.11 -5.48 4.53
CA GLY A 47 32.85 -6.36 3.60
C GLY A 47 33.46 -5.62 2.41
N HIS A 48 32.90 -4.45 2.06
CA HIS A 48 33.42 -3.57 1.01
C HIS A 48 34.02 -2.30 1.62
N SER A 49 35.21 -1.95 1.17
CA SER A 49 35.73 -0.59 1.28
C SER A 49 36.40 -0.28 -0.04
N ALA A 50 35.81 0.66 -0.77
CA ALA A 50 36.46 1.27 -1.92
C ALA A 50 37.86 1.71 -1.46
N ASN A 51 38.91 1.06 -2.01
CA ASN A 51 40.33 1.37 -1.83
C ASN A 51 41.08 0.94 -0.55
N GLN A 52 40.87 -0.30 -0.06
CA GLN A 52 41.61 -1.01 1.03
C GLN A 52 40.86 -1.02 2.37
N SER A 53 40.41 -2.20 2.80
CA SER A 53 39.88 -2.39 4.15
C SER A 53 41.03 -2.53 5.13
N ASN A 54 41.15 -1.60 6.08
CA ASN A 54 42.02 -1.73 7.26
C ASN A 54 41.48 -2.73 8.30
N ILE A 55 40.61 -3.68 7.89
CA ILE A 55 40.06 -4.66 8.81
C ILE A 55 41.13 -5.71 9.12
N ASP A 56 41.57 -5.72 10.36
CA ASP A 56 42.45 -6.75 10.91
C ASP A 56 41.65 -8.04 11.16
N TRP A 57 41.51 -8.85 10.11
CA TRP A 57 40.77 -10.11 10.16
C TRP A 57 41.33 -11.10 11.19
N GLY A 58 42.60 -10.97 11.57
CA GLY A 58 43.22 -11.74 12.65
C GLY A 58 42.60 -11.45 14.01
N LYS A 59 42.22 -10.21 14.27
CA LYS A 59 41.47 -9.84 15.47
C LYS A 59 39.99 -10.18 15.34
N VAL A 60 39.40 -10.02 14.15
CA VAL A 60 37.96 -10.20 13.94
C VAL A 60 37.52 -11.66 14.08
N ALA A 61 38.21 -12.59 13.42
CA ALA A 61 37.69 -13.94 13.17
C ALA A 61 37.24 -14.72 14.43
N LYS A 62 37.86 -14.47 15.59
CA LYS A 62 37.53 -15.16 16.85
C LYS A 62 37.13 -14.22 17.98
N SER A 63 36.96 -12.92 17.70
CA SER A 63 36.69 -11.91 18.75
C SER A 63 35.30 -12.02 19.38
N VAL A 64 34.32 -12.49 18.61
CA VAL A 64 32.91 -12.48 19.01
C VAL A 64 32.20 -13.75 18.54
N ASP A 65 31.04 -13.99 19.16
CA ASP A 65 30.17 -15.11 18.86
C ASP A 65 29.51 -14.94 17.48
N THR A 66 28.96 -13.76 17.20
CA THR A 66 28.27 -13.44 15.94
C THR A 66 28.98 -12.32 15.17
N ILE A 67 29.23 -12.53 13.88
CA ILE A 67 29.77 -11.51 12.97
C ILE A 67 28.69 -11.18 11.93
N VAL A 68 28.32 -9.90 11.84
CA VAL A 68 27.42 -9.38 10.82
C VAL A 68 28.22 -8.52 9.84
N VAL A 69 28.13 -8.88 8.56
CA VAL A 69 28.88 -8.24 7.48
C VAL A 69 27.93 -7.44 6.59
N PHE A 70 28.09 -6.12 6.60
CA PHE A 70 27.47 -5.22 5.65
C PHE A 70 28.10 -5.37 4.26
N MET A 71 27.29 -5.18 3.21
CA MET A 71 27.76 -5.20 1.82
C MET A 71 28.49 -6.51 1.47
N GLY A 72 28.02 -7.61 2.06
CA GLY A 72 28.66 -8.92 1.97
C GLY A 72 28.56 -9.55 0.59
N GLY A 73 27.55 -9.24 -0.22
CA GLY A 73 27.27 -9.97 -1.47
C GLY A 73 28.47 -10.23 -2.37
N ARG A 74 29.10 -9.16 -2.91
CA ARG A 74 30.27 -9.28 -3.79
C ARG A 74 31.58 -9.57 -3.05
N SER A 75 31.66 -9.26 -1.76
CA SER A 75 32.87 -9.43 -0.94
C SER A 75 32.92 -10.77 -0.20
N LEU A 76 31.85 -11.56 -0.29
CA LEU A 76 31.66 -12.79 0.47
C LEU A 76 32.81 -13.79 0.31
N PRO A 77 33.33 -14.08 -0.90
CA PRO A 77 34.45 -15.02 -1.04
C PRO A 77 35.69 -14.58 -0.27
N THR A 78 36.04 -13.29 -0.34
CA THR A 78 37.19 -12.73 0.37
C THR A 78 36.99 -12.74 1.88
N VAL A 79 35.77 -12.44 2.37
CA VAL A 79 35.44 -12.50 3.79
C VAL A 79 35.56 -13.93 4.32
N VAL A 80 35.00 -14.90 3.59
CA VAL A 80 35.07 -16.33 3.94
C VAL A 80 36.53 -16.80 4.01
N GLU A 81 37.33 -16.50 2.97
CA GLU A 81 38.75 -16.84 2.94
C GLU A 81 39.49 -16.27 4.16
N LYS A 82 39.27 -14.99 4.48
CA LYS A 82 39.93 -14.33 5.61
C LYS A 82 39.52 -14.90 6.96
N LEU A 83 38.23 -15.23 7.15
CA LEU A 83 37.75 -15.85 8.39
C LEU A 83 38.33 -17.25 8.58
N LEU A 84 38.39 -18.06 7.53
CA LEU A 84 39.01 -19.39 7.55
C LEU A 84 40.50 -19.31 7.85
N MET A 85 41.23 -18.44 7.14
CA MET A 85 42.68 -18.23 7.32
C MET A 85 43.04 -17.84 8.75
N HIS A 86 42.22 -17.03 9.41
CA HIS A 86 42.42 -16.61 10.81
C HIS A 86 41.73 -17.54 11.83
N GLY A 87 41.32 -18.73 11.39
CA GLY A 87 40.98 -19.86 12.23
C GLY A 87 39.54 -19.92 12.73
N ARG A 88 38.60 -19.19 12.13
CA ARG A 88 37.16 -19.44 12.37
C ARG A 88 36.84 -20.86 11.86
N SER A 89 36.03 -21.61 12.61
CA SER A 89 35.69 -22.99 12.21
C SER A 89 34.99 -23.02 10.85
N PRO A 90 35.41 -23.91 9.92
CA PRO A 90 34.69 -24.12 8.66
C PRO A 90 33.22 -24.55 8.85
N SER A 91 32.91 -25.16 10.00
CA SER A 91 31.56 -25.59 10.35
C SER A 91 30.64 -24.47 10.85
N THR A 92 31.17 -23.25 11.06
CA THR A 92 30.39 -22.12 11.62
C THR A 92 29.15 -21.87 10.76
N PRO A 93 27.94 -21.86 11.33
CA PRO A 93 26.74 -21.54 10.59
C PRO A 93 26.78 -20.13 9.99
N ALA A 94 26.26 -19.99 8.77
CA ALA A 94 26.29 -18.76 8.01
C ALA A 94 24.97 -18.53 7.26
N ALA A 95 24.54 -17.27 7.16
CA ALA A 95 23.39 -16.88 6.36
C ALA A 95 23.69 -15.64 5.53
N VAL A 96 23.30 -15.65 4.25
CA VAL A 96 23.31 -14.48 3.36
C VAL A 96 21.87 -14.07 3.10
N ILE A 97 21.54 -12.83 3.42
CA ILE A 97 20.19 -12.29 3.34
C ILE A 97 20.18 -11.17 2.30
N GLN A 98 19.58 -11.46 1.15
CA GLN A 98 19.42 -10.53 0.03
C GLN A 98 18.08 -9.80 0.11
N SER A 99 18.07 -8.53 -0.29
CA SER A 99 16.85 -7.70 -0.32
C SER A 99 16.09 -7.76 1.01
N GLY A 100 16.85 -7.67 2.11
CA GLY A 100 16.32 -7.81 3.46
C GLY A 100 15.13 -6.88 3.71
N THR A 101 14.16 -7.35 4.50
CA THR A 101 12.89 -6.68 4.83
C THR A 101 11.92 -6.44 3.66
N ALA A 102 12.28 -6.80 2.42
CA ALA A 102 11.38 -6.72 1.27
C ALA A 102 10.62 -8.04 1.06
N SER A 103 9.47 -8.00 0.38
CA SER A 103 8.70 -9.21 0.04
C SER A 103 9.50 -10.21 -0.81
N GLN A 104 10.51 -9.74 -1.56
CA GLN A 104 11.41 -10.56 -2.38
C GLN A 104 12.68 -10.99 -1.61
N GLN A 105 12.71 -10.87 -0.27
CA GLN A 105 13.85 -11.27 0.53
C GLN A 105 14.21 -12.74 0.26
N GLN A 106 15.49 -13.01 0.07
CA GLN A 106 16.02 -14.36 -0.02
C GLN A 106 17.02 -14.60 1.09
N THR A 107 16.87 -15.71 1.80
CA THR A 107 17.81 -16.11 2.87
C THR A 107 18.45 -17.44 2.50
N ILE A 108 19.75 -17.40 2.23
CA ILE A 108 20.58 -18.54 1.88
C ILE A 108 21.34 -18.96 3.13
N VAL A 109 21.15 -20.19 3.59
CA VAL A 109 21.81 -20.72 4.79
C VAL A 109 22.84 -21.78 4.40
N GLY A 110 23.97 -21.77 5.08
CA GLY A 110 25.06 -22.69 4.88
C GLY A 110 26.06 -22.66 6.03
N LYS A 111 27.26 -23.12 5.75
CA LYS A 111 28.40 -23.08 6.67
C LYS A 111 29.43 -22.13 6.09
N LEU A 112 30.34 -21.65 6.94
CA LEU A 112 31.45 -20.83 6.49
C LEU A 112 32.21 -21.47 5.32
N SER A 113 32.34 -22.81 5.30
CA SER A 113 33.02 -23.54 4.23
C SER A 113 32.30 -23.59 2.88
N ASP A 114 31.01 -23.29 2.80
CA ASP A 114 30.21 -23.48 1.57
C ASP A 114 29.28 -22.31 1.19
N ILE A 115 29.19 -21.28 2.05
CA ILE A 115 28.21 -20.21 1.89
C ILE A 115 28.49 -19.32 0.68
N ASP A 116 29.75 -19.11 0.34
CA ASP A 116 30.15 -18.36 -0.85
C ASP A 116 29.70 -19.05 -2.13
N GLN A 117 29.84 -20.37 -2.20
CA GLN A 117 29.39 -21.17 -3.34
C GLN A 117 27.86 -21.24 -3.43
N LYS A 118 27.17 -21.32 -2.28
CA LYS A 118 25.70 -21.33 -2.20
C LYS A 118 25.09 -19.98 -2.57
N ALA A 119 25.75 -18.89 -2.20
CA ALA A 119 25.30 -17.52 -2.44
C ALA A 119 25.96 -16.87 -3.67
N LYS A 120 26.51 -17.66 -4.59
CA LYS A 120 27.22 -17.15 -5.78
C LYS A 120 26.39 -16.20 -6.66
N ASP A 121 25.08 -16.43 -6.73
CA ASP A 121 24.14 -15.67 -7.55
C ASP A 121 23.48 -14.51 -6.77
N CYS A 122 23.80 -14.38 -5.49
CA CYS A 122 23.27 -13.35 -4.60
C CYS A 122 23.65 -11.96 -5.11
N GLN A 123 22.66 -11.12 -5.33
CA GLN A 123 22.87 -9.74 -5.73
C GLN A 123 22.85 -8.80 -4.52
N PRO A 124 23.58 -7.67 -4.56
CA PRO A 124 23.41 -6.62 -3.57
C PRO A 124 22.02 -5.97 -3.69
N PRO A 125 21.47 -5.41 -2.59
CA PRO A 125 22.04 -5.36 -1.25
C PRO A 125 21.89 -6.69 -0.49
N ALA A 126 22.93 -7.06 0.26
CA ALA A 126 22.93 -8.27 1.09
C ALA A 126 23.68 -8.07 2.41
N ILE A 127 23.16 -8.70 3.47
CA ILE A 127 23.79 -8.83 4.79
C ILE A 127 24.18 -10.29 5.01
N THR A 128 25.40 -10.52 5.48
CA THR A 128 25.86 -11.86 5.85
C THR A 128 26.00 -11.97 7.36
N VAL A 129 25.52 -13.06 7.95
CA VAL A 129 25.65 -13.37 9.38
C VAL A 129 26.45 -14.66 9.52
N PHE A 130 27.46 -14.66 10.40
CA PHE A 130 28.23 -15.85 10.78
C PHE A 130 28.12 -16.07 12.28
N GLY A 131 27.73 -17.26 12.71
CA GLY A 131 27.60 -17.62 14.12
C GLY A 131 26.47 -18.61 14.37
N GLU A 132 26.50 -19.25 15.54
CA GLU A 132 25.53 -20.29 15.92
C GLU A 132 24.08 -19.78 15.95
N VAL A 133 23.85 -18.48 16.10
CA VAL A 133 22.52 -17.86 16.03
C VAL A 133 21.79 -18.08 14.70
N VAL A 134 22.51 -18.42 13.62
CA VAL A 134 21.87 -18.74 12.32
C VAL A 134 21.00 -20.00 12.43
N GLU A 135 21.36 -20.96 13.30
CA GLU A 135 20.57 -22.18 13.53
C GLU A 135 19.20 -21.88 14.15
N LEU A 136 19.06 -20.74 14.83
CA LEU A 136 17.78 -20.31 15.43
C LEU A 136 16.73 -19.94 14.37
N ARG A 137 17.16 -19.71 13.13
CA ARG A 137 16.24 -19.40 12.02
C ARG A 137 15.13 -20.42 11.90
N GLN A 138 15.41 -21.71 12.04
CA GLN A 138 14.39 -22.75 11.90
C GLN A 138 13.21 -22.58 12.88
N TYR A 139 13.42 -21.89 14.01
CA TYR A 139 12.41 -21.61 15.02
C TYR A 139 11.83 -20.20 14.94
N CYS A 140 12.62 -19.22 14.48
CA CYS A 140 12.27 -17.80 14.55
C CYS A 140 11.84 -17.18 13.20
N ARG A 141 11.67 -17.99 12.16
CA ARG A 141 11.12 -17.52 10.87
C ARG A 141 9.69 -17.02 11.04
N TRP A 142 9.48 -15.74 10.81
CA TRP A 142 8.16 -15.11 10.89
C TRP A 142 7.76 -14.35 9.61
N PHE A 143 8.73 -13.83 8.86
CA PHE A 143 8.46 -12.95 7.72
C PHE A 143 8.29 -13.71 6.40
N ASP A 144 9.25 -14.58 6.06
CA ASP A 144 9.25 -15.34 4.81
C ASP A 144 8.31 -16.57 4.80
N GLN A 145 7.46 -16.67 5.82
CA GLN A 145 6.39 -17.65 5.93
C GLN A 145 5.00 -17.01 5.76
N LYS A 146 4.92 -15.68 5.66
CA LYS A 146 3.64 -14.99 5.53
C LYS A 146 2.90 -15.41 4.25
N PRO A 147 1.56 -15.41 4.23
CA PRO A 147 0.77 -15.95 3.12
C PRO A 147 1.12 -15.31 1.77
N LEU A 148 1.33 -14.00 1.74
CA LEU A 148 1.62 -13.22 0.53
C LEU A 148 3.12 -12.95 0.34
N PHE A 149 4.00 -13.56 1.14
CA PHE A 149 5.44 -13.39 0.96
C PHE A 149 5.87 -13.78 -0.46
N GLY A 150 6.66 -12.91 -1.10
CA GLY A 150 7.08 -13.03 -2.50
C GLY A 150 6.09 -12.51 -3.54
N ARG A 151 4.85 -12.15 -3.14
CA ARG A 151 3.81 -11.71 -4.08
C ARG A 151 3.85 -10.21 -4.30
N THR A 152 3.61 -9.80 -5.53
CA THR A 152 3.45 -8.41 -5.95
C THR A 152 2.00 -8.17 -6.36
N ILE A 153 1.33 -7.23 -5.69
CA ILE A 153 -0.09 -6.93 -5.89
C ILE A 153 -0.23 -5.49 -6.36
N LEU A 154 -0.91 -5.29 -7.48
CA LEU A 154 -1.18 -3.99 -8.05
C LEU A 154 -2.59 -3.50 -7.68
N ILE A 155 -2.69 -2.27 -7.17
CA ILE A 155 -3.96 -1.64 -6.80
C ILE A 155 -4.25 -0.49 -7.76
N THR A 156 -5.43 -0.51 -8.38
CA THR A 156 -5.81 0.45 -9.45
C THR A 156 -6.46 1.75 -8.96
N ARG A 157 -6.44 2.01 -7.66
CA ARG A 157 -6.94 3.25 -7.05
C ARG A 157 -5.82 4.01 -6.35
N PRO A 158 -5.97 5.33 -6.12
CA PRO A 158 -5.05 6.10 -5.31
C PRO A 158 -4.88 5.44 -3.95
N VAL A 159 -3.63 5.17 -3.57
CA VAL A 159 -3.31 4.75 -2.21
C VAL A 159 -3.37 5.99 -1.33
N SER A 160 -4.46 6.16 -0.59
CA SER A 160 -4.51 7.18 0.44
C SER A 160 -3.69 6.73 1.66
N GLN A 161 -3.21 7.67 2.47
CA GLN A 161 -2.44 7.37 3.68
C GLN A 161 -3.24 6.55 4.73
N THR A 162 -4.55 6.41 4.51
CA THR A 162 -5.52 5.64 5.30
C THR A 162 -5.96 4.33 4.64
N ASP A 163 -5.31 3.89 3.55
CA ASP A 163 -5.74 2.71 2.80
C ASP A 163 -5.44 1.40 3.56
N GLN A 164 -6.43 0.97 4.34
CA GLN A 164 -6.42 -0.28 5.12
C GLN A 164 -6.03 -1.51 4.28
N ILE A 165 -6.40 -1.56 3.00
CA ILE A 165 -6.06 -2.68 2.11
C ILE A 165 -4.55 -2.81 1.87
N THR A 166 -3.83 -1.69 1.70
CA THR A 166 -2.38 -1.71 1.47
C THR A 166 -1.68 -2.29 2.69
N SER A 167 -1.99 -1.79 3.88
CA SER A 167 -1.43 -2.29 5.14
C SER A 167 -1.77 -3.77 5.34
N LEU A 168 -3.02 -4.19 5.12
CA LEU A 168 -3.41 -5.60 5.28
C LEU A 168 -2.62 -6.53 4.35
N LEU A 169 -2.36 -6.14 3.11
CA LEU A 169 -1.59 -6.95 2.16
C LEU A 169 -0.09 -6.98 2.51
N GLU A 170 0.50 -5.82 2.87
CA GLU A 170 1.91 -5.72 3.28
C GLU A 170 2.18 -6.44 4.61
N ASP A 171 1.26 -6.35 5.56
CA ASP A 171 1.29 -7.09 6.82
C ASP A 171 1.24 -8.61 6.60
N ASN A 172 0.65 -9.04 5.48
CA ASN A 172 0.67 -10.43 5.03
C ASN A 172 1.86 -10.76 4.09
N GLY A 173 2.81 -9.84 3.92
CA GLY A 173 4.11 -10.05 3.26
C GLY A 173 4.15 -9.70 1.77
N ALA A 174 3.08 -9.12 1.21
CA ALA A 174 3.07 -8.71 -0.19
C ALA A 174 3.86 -7.41 -0.42
N LYS A 175 4.32 -7.21 -1.66
CA LYS A 175 4.68 -5.89 -2.19
C LYS A 175 3.47 -5.29 -2.86
N VAL A 176 3.04 -4.12 -2.42
CA VAL A 176 1.90 -3.42 -3.03
C VAL A 176 2.41 -2.34 -3.99
N ILE A 177 1.90 -2.34 -5.21
CA ILE A 177 2.16 -1.32 -6.23
C ILE A 177 0.90 -0.47 -6.41
N SER A 178 1.00 0.82 -6.13
CA SER A 178 -0.07 1.77 -6.45
C SER A 178 -0.01 2.17 -7.93
N TYR A 179 -1.06 1.83 -8.68
CA TYR A 179 -1.22 2.23 -10.07
C TYR A 179 -2.62 2.83 -10.30
N PRO A 180 -2.89 4.03 -9.77
CA PRO A 180 -4.20 4.65 -9.85
C PRO A 180 -4.62 4.85 -11.30
N THR A 181 -5.82 4.42 -11.64
CA THR A 181 -6.45 4.65 -12.96
C THR A 181 -7.60 5.64 -12.87
N VAL A 182 -7.92 6.08 -11.65
CA VAL A 182 -8.90 7.11 -11.33
C VAL A 182 -8.32 8.03 -10.26
N GLU A 183 -8.70 9.30 -10.29
CA GLU A 183 -8.39 10.30 -9.28
C GLU A 183 -9.67 11.05 -8.91
N ILE A 184 -9.80 11.40 -7.63
CA ILE A 184 -10.90 12.19 -7.12
C ILE A 184 -10.41 13.63 -7.03
N VAL A 185 -10.89 14.48 -7.93
CA VAL A 185 -10.48 15.88 -8.02
C VAL A 185 -11.64 16.77 -7.56
N PRO A 186 -11.47 17.56 -6.49
CA PRO A 186 -12.44 18.57 -6.12
C PRO A 186 -12.64 19.55 -7.27
N ILE A 187 -13.90 19.92 -7.55
CA ILE A 187 -14.19 20.92 -8.58
C ILE A 187 -13.76 22.28 -8.04
N HIS A 188 -12.84 22.94 -8.71
CA HIS A 188 -12.40 24.30 -8.37
C HIS A 188 -12.19 25.16 -9.63
N PRO A 189 -12.60 26.44 -9.62
CA PRO A 189 -13.41 27.10 -8.58
C PRO A 189 -14.84 26.51 -8.49
N ASN A 190 -15.47 26.56 -7.31
CA ASN A 190 -16.83 26.08 -7.11
C ASN A 190 -17.65 27.07 -6.28
N ALA A 191 -18.06 28.15 -6.96
CA ALA A 191 -18.87 29.21 -6.36
C ALA A 191 -20.18 28.70 -5.75
N GLY A 192 -20.77 27.63 -6.30
CA GLY A 192 -21.97 27.01 -5.72
C GLY A 192 -21.71 26.43 -4.33
N LEU A 193 -20.64 25.63 -4.19
CA LEU A 193 -20.22 25.12 -2.88
C LEU A 193 -19.86 26.24 -1.91
N GLU A 194 -19.18 27.28 -2.40
CA GLU A 194 -18.82 28.44 -1.59
C GLU A 194 -20.04 29.15 -1.00
N LEU A 195 -21.05 29.43 -1.84
CA LEU A 195 -22.30 30.07 -1.43
C LEU A 195 -23.12 29.19 -0.47
N VAL A 196 -23.23 27.90 -0.77
CA VAL A 196 -24.01 26.95 0.03
C VAL A 196 -23.45 26.82 1.44
N ILE A 197 -22.12 26.78 1.59
CA ILE A 197 -21.45 26.71 2.90
C ILE A 197 -21.86 27.89 3.80
N GLN A 198 -21.97 29.10 3.23
CA GLN A 198 -22.39 30.30 3.98
C GLN A 198 -23.88 30.27 4.35
N GLN A 199 -24.66 29.41 3.71
CA GLN A 199 -26.13 29.33 3.84
C GLN A 199 -26.60 27.98 4.37
N LEU A 200 -25.75 27.18 5.03
CA LEU A 200 -26.11 25.82 5.47
C LEU A 200 -27.35 25.78 6.36
N SER A 201 -27.54 26.78 7.21
CA SER A 201 -28.74 26.93 8.06
C SER A 201 -30.06 27.02 7.29
N CYS A 202 -30.04 27.30 5.98
CA CYS A 202 -31.22 27.31 5.12
C CYS A 202 -31.66 25.90 4.67
N TYR A 203 -30.81 24.88 4.84
CA TYR A 203 -31.13 23.51 4.47
C TYR A 203 -31.60 22.72 5.68
N ASN A 204 -32.68 21.96 5.48
CA ASN A 204 -33.18 21.06 6.49
C ASN A 204 -32.41 19.73 6.50
N TRP A 205 -31.88 19.32 5.35
CA TRP A 205 -31.10 18.11 5.18
C TRP A 205 -29.86 18.34 4.32
N ILE A 206 -28.80 17.59 4.62
CA ILE A 206 -27.66 17.34 3.75
C ILE A 206 -27.47 15.83 3.59
N ILE A 207 -27.21 15.37 2.36
CA ILE A 207 -27.09 13.93 2.06
C ILE A 207 -25.69 13.62 1.55
N PHE A 208 -24.92 12.85 2.34
CA PHE A 208 -23.61 12.36 1.95
C PHE A 208 -23.71 10.96 1.35
N THR A 209 -23.38 10.87 0.06
CA THR A 209 -23.46 9.62 -0.73
C THR A 209 -22.14 8.88 -0.86
N SER A 210 -21.04 9.43 -0.32
CA SER A 210 -19.74 8.78 -0.31
C SER A 210 -18.82 9.42 0.74
N SER A 211 -17.80 8.67 1.14
CA SER A 211 -16.65 9.14 1.92
C SER A 211 -16.00 10.40 1.31
N ASN A 212 -15.77 10.38 0.00
CA ASN A 212 -15.17 11.48 -0.75
C ASN A 212 -15.98 12.77 -0.61
N THR A 213 -17.31 12.66 -0.65
CA THR A 213 -18.20 13.81 -0.48
C THR A 213 -18.00 14.45 0.90
N VAL A 214 -17.88 13.63 1.96
CA VAL A 214 -17.68 14.10 3.33
C VAL A 214 -16.34 14.84 3.46
N GLU A 215 -15.26 14.22 2.99
CA GLU A 215 -13.91 14.78 3.09
C GLU A 215 -13.80 16.10 2.33
N ILE A 216 -14.26 16.15 1.08
CA ILE A 216 -14.16 17.36 0.25
C ILE A 216 -15.04 18.48 0.79
N PHE A 217 -16.25 18.14 1.25
CA PHE A 217 -17.16 19.13 1.83
C PHE A 217 -16.61 19.70 3.15
N THR A 218 -16.10 18.85 4.04
CA THR A 218 -15.54 19.30 5.34
C THR A 218 -14.23 20.08 5.17
N GLN A 219 -13.41 19.75 4.17
CA GLN A 219 -12.26 20.58 3.78
C GLN A 219 -12.72 21.96 3.29
N ALA A 220 -13.69 22.02 2.38
CA ALA A 220 -14.25 23.29 1.89
C ALA A 220 -14.85 24.14 3.02
N LEU A 221 -15.52 23.50 3.99
CA LEU A 221 -16.07 24.13 5.19
C LEU A 221 -14.96 24.82 6.01
N ARG A 222 -13.87 24.09 6.28
CA ARG A 222 -12.69 24.60 7.02
C ARG A 222 -11.97 25.72 6.27
N HIS A 223 -11.83 25.61 4.95
CA HIS A 223 -11.21 26.65 4.12
C HIS A 223 -11.95 27.99 4.19
N GLN A 224 -13.26 27.97 4.47
CA GLN A 224 -14.07 29.17 4.69
C GLN A 224 -14.19 29.58 6.16
N GLY A 225 -13.43 28.95 7.07
CA GLY A 225 -13.44 29.28 8.50
C GLY A 225 -14.62 28.70 9.28
N PHE A 226 -15.36 27.76 8.70
CA PHE A 226 -16.44 27.03 9.36
C PHE A 226 -15.97 25.65 9.86
N ASP A 227 -16.75 25.06 10.76
CA ASP A 227 -16.60 23.69 11.23
C ASP A 227 -17.97 23.00 11.35
N CYS A 228 -18.01 21.81 11.96
CA CYS A 228 -19.24 21.03 12.11
C CYS A 228 -20.40 21.79 12.76
N ARG A 229 -20.15 22.87 13.55
CA ARG A 229 -21.20 23.71 14.13
C ARG A 229 -22.05 24.42 13.07
N ALA A 230 -21.53 24.60 11.85
CA ALA A 230 -22.30 25.16 10.74
C ALA A 230 -23.48 24.27 10.32
N LEU A 231 -23.46 22.99 10.68
CA LEU A 231 -24.55 22.02 10.43
C LEU A 231 -25.53 21.90 11.61
N ALA A 232 -25.41 22.71 12.67
CA ALA A 232 -26.20 22.53 13.89
C ALA A 232 -27.73 22.53 13.71
N PHE A 233 -28.24 23.14 12.64
CA PHE A 233 -29.67 23.20 12.30
C PHE A 233 -30.05 22.34 11.08
N THR A 234 -29.10 21.59 10.52
CA THR A 234 -29.27 20.79 9.31
C THR A 234 -29.11 19.32 9.66
N LYS A 235 -30.11 18.51 9.32
CA LYS A 235 -30.02 17.06 9.54
C LYS A 235 -29.08 16.41 8.54
N VAL A 236 -28.34 15.42 8.99
CA VAL A 236 -27.32 14.74 8.18
C VAL A 236 -27.80 13.34 7.83
N CYS A 237 -27.84 13.03 6.54
CA CYS A 237 -28.06 11.68 6.03
C CYS A 237 -26.73 11.11 5.51
N ALA A 238 -26.35 9.93 5.96
CA ALA A 238 -25.27 9.15 5.38
C ALA A 238 -25.86 8.02 4.55
N VAL A 239 -25.29 7.71 3.38
CA VAL A 239 -25.77 6.59 2.55
C VAL A 239 -25.60 5.23 3.22
N GLY A 240 -24.65 5.08 4.13
CA GLY A 240 -24.40 3.83 4.85
C GLY A 240 -23.36 4.00 5.94
N GLU A 241 -23.14 2.93 6.70
CA GLU A 241 -22.28 2.89 7.90
C GLU A 241 -20.87 3.46 7.66
N LYS A 242 -20.22 3.11 6.54
CA LYS A 242 -18.87 3.61 6.23
C LYS A 242 -18.83 5.13 6.04
N THR A 243 -19.88 5.73 5.47
CA THR A 243 -19.97 7.19 5.33
C THR A 243 -20.28 7.84 6.67
N ALA A 244 -21.09 7.21 7.52
CA ALA A 244 -21.38 7.67 8.88
C ALA A 244 -20.13 7.66 9.77
N GLN A 245 -19.32 6.60 9.74
CA GLN A 245 -18.05 6.52 10.48
C GLN A 245 -17.08 7.66 10.11
N ILE A 246 -17.01 8.03 8.83
CA ILE A 246 -16.17 9.15 8.40
C ILE A 246 -16.74 10.48 8.89
N LEU A 247 -18.06 10.69 8.81
CA LEU A 247 -18.70 11.86 9.40
C LEU A 247 -18.37 11.99 10.90
N GLU A 248 -18.41 10.89 11.65
CA GLU A 248 -18.08 10.87 13.08
C GLU A 248 -16.64 11.30 13.35
N SER A 249 -15.69 10.92 12.48
CA SER A 249 -14.29 11.38 12.59
C SER A 249 -14.14 12.92 12.45
N TYR A 250 -15.13 13.57 11.83
CA TYR A 250 -15.23 15.04 11.74
C TYR A 250 -16.15 15.65 12.81
N GLY A 251 -16.61 14.86 13.79
CA GLY A 251 -17.51 15.28 14.86
C GLY A 251 -18.96 15.48 14.39
N ILE A 252 -19.38 14.80 13.32
CA ILE A 252 -20.74 14.87 12.77
C ILE A 252 -21.40 13.50 12.92
N VAL A 253 -22.51 13.43 13.66
CA VAL A 253 -23.31 12.21 13.78
C VAL A 253 -24.44 12.26 12.75
N ALA A 254 -24.64 11.18 11.99
CA ALA A 254 -25.74 11.10 11.03
C ALA A 254 -27.10 10.94 11.74
N ASP A 255 -28.08 11.77 11.41
CA ASP A 255 -29.46 11.66 11.87
C ASP A 255 -30.21 10.50 11.21
N PHE A 256 -29.76 10.08 10.02
CA PHE A 256 -30.40 9.03 9.25
C PHE A 256 -29.39 8.23 8.41
N ILE A 257 -29.54 6.91 8.47
CA ILE A 257 -28.85 5.94 7.63
C ILE A 257 -29.93 5.01 7.04
N PRO A 258 -30.03 4.84 5.71
CA PRO A 258 -31.04 4.00 5.08
C PRO A 258 -30.81 2.51 5.36
N THR A 259 -31.84 1.69 5.14
CA THR A 259 -31.74 0.22 5.35
C THR A 259 -30.78 -0.47 4.39
N LYS A 260 -30.53 0.13 3.22
CA LYS A 260 -29.55 -0.32 2.23
C LYS A 260 -28.76 0.87 1.69
N SER A 261 -27.48 0.66 1.43
CA SER A 261 -26.55 1.69 0.98
C SER A 261 -26.68 2.06 -0.50
N THR A 262 -27.88 2.45 -0.95
CA THR A 262 -28.14 2.86 -2.33
C THR A 262 -28.92 4.17 -2.39
N GLY A 263 -28.69 4.93 -3.46
CA GLY A 263 -29.37 6.20 -3.69
C GLY A 263 -30.89 6.06 -3.80
N GLU A 264 -31.36 5.02 -4.47
CA GLU A 264 -32.79 4.68 -4.57
C GLU A 264 -33.45 4.58 -3.17
N VAL A 265 -32.78 3.89 -2.24
CA VAL A 265 -33.33 3.64 -0.90
C VAL A 265 -33.33 4.90 -0.06
N ILE A 266 -32.31 5.76 -0.15
CA ILE A 266 -32.36 7.11 0.46
C ILE A 266 -33.57 7.89 -0.07
N GLY A 267 -33.75 7.92 -1.40
CA GLY A 267 -34.83 8.62 -2.06
C GLY A 267 -36.21 8.21 -1.54
N ARG A 268 -36.38 6.93 -1.18
CA ARG A 268 -37.62 6.36 -0.64
C ARG A 268 -37.78 6.54 0.88
N GLU A 269 -36.71 6.33 1.65
CA GLU A 269 -36.78 6.16 3.11
C GLU A 269 -36.50 7.43 3.91
N LEU A 270 -35.83 8.44 3.33
CA LEU A 270 -35.52 9.69 4.04
C LEU A 270 -36.83 10.32 4.58
N PRO A 271 -36.96 10.58 5.90
CA PRO A 271 -38.24 10.93 6.49
C PRO A 271 -38.60 12.42 6.30
N ARG A 272 -39.90 12.70 6.16
CA ARG A 272 -40.48 14.06 6.20
C ARG A 272 -39.83 15.05 5.21
N VAL A 273 -39.69 14.65 3.95
CA VAL A 273 -38.97 15.44 2.92
C VAL A 273 -39.83 16.50 2.19
N LYS A 274 -41.16 16.43 2.28
CA LYS A 274 -42.07 17.35 1.58
C LYS A 274 -41.83 18.80 2.02
N ASN A 275 -41.67 19.71 1.07
CA ASN A 275 -41.35 21.13 1.25
C ASN A 275 -40.05 21.40 2.03
N GLN A 276 -39.18 20.41 2.21
CA GLN A 276 -37.87 20.59 2.84
C GLN A 276 -36.82 20.97 1.80
N ARG A 277 -35.88 21.84 2.18
CA ARG A 277 -34.68 22.11 1.38
C ARG A 277 -33.61 21.09 1.69
N ILE A 278 -33.13 20.40 0.67
CA ILE A 278 -32.15 19.31 0.78
C ILE A 278 -30.94 19.66 -0.06
N LEU A 279 -29.77 19.67 0.56
CA LEU A 279 -28.50 19.78 -0.14
C LEU A 279 -27.98 18.38 -0.50
N LEU A 280 -27.67 18.15 -1.76
CA LEU A 280 -27.09 16.90 -2.26
C LEU A 280 -25.70 17.16 -2.85
N PRO A 281 -24.64 17.22 -2.03
CA PRO A 281 -23.28 17.25 -2.53
C PRO A 281 -22.92 15.87 -3.12
N ARG A 282 -22.40 15.83 -4.35
CA ARG A 282 -22.06 14.55 -5.01
C ARG A 282 -20.94 14.67 -6.05
N SER A 283 -20.56 13.54 -6.63
CA SER A 283 -19.73 13.51 -7.84
C SER A 283 -20.50 14.08 -9.03
N LYS A 284 -19.81 14.70 -9.99
CA LYS A 284 -20.38 15.23 -11.24
C LYS A 284 -21.17 14.20 -12.05
N ILE A 285 -20.68 12.95 -12.09
CA ILE A 285 -21.28 11.82 -12.85
C ILE A 285 -22.29 11.02 -11.99
N GLY A 286 -22.54 11.42 -10.74
CA GLY A 286 -23.47 10.73 -9.85
C GLY A 286 -24.87 10.55 -10.46
N ARG A 287 -25.49 9.39 -10.20
CA ARG A 287 -26.82 9.07 -10.72
C ARG A 287 -27.87 10.02 -10.14
N ARG A 288 -28.83 10.42 -10.98
CA ARG A 288 -29.91 11.36 -10.61
C ARG A 288 -31.07 10.71 -9.83
N GLU A 289 -31.01 9.41 -9.59
CA GLU A 289 -32.06 8.63 -8.93
C GLU A 289 -32.50 9.24 -7.57
N ILE A 290 -31.54 9.68 -6.74
CA ILE A 290 -31.83 10.33 -5.44
C ILE A 290 -32.61 11.63 -5.66
N PHE A 291 -32.14 12.45 -6.60
CA PHE A 291 -32.74 13.74 -6.92
C PHE A 291 -34.18 13.55 -7.41
N ASP A 292 -34.39 12.64 -8.37
CA ASP A 292 -35.69 12.39 -8.98
C ASP A 292 -36.70 11.87 -7.95
N GLN A 293 -36.30 10.92 -7.09
CA GLN A 293 -37.17 10.36 -6.05
C GLN A 293 -37.54 11.39 -4.96
N LEU A 294 -36.59 12.20 -4.51
CA LEU A 294 -36.85 13.23 -3.51
C LEU A 294 -37.73 14.35 -4.05
N GLN A 295 -37.54 14.76 -5.31
CA GLN A 295 -38.41 15.73 -5.98
C GLN A 295 -39.84 15.19 -6.12
N GLN A 296 -40.03 13.91 -6.51
CA GLN A 296 -41.34 13.28 -6.57
C GLN A 296 -42.06 13.27 -5.21
N ARG A 297 -41.31 13.23 -4.11
CA ARG A 297 -41.83 13.30 -2.74
C ARG A 297 -42.03 14.74 -2.25
N GLY A 298 -41.86 15.74 -3.13
CA GLY A 298 -42.10 17.16 -2.87
C GLY A 298 -40.96 17.88 -2.18
N ALA A 299 -39.74 17.36 -2.18
CA ALA A 299 -38.56 18.04 -1.66
C ALA A 299 -38.01 19.09 -2.63
N ILE A 300 -37.38 20.13 -2.10
CA ILE A 300 -36.62 21.12 -2.87
C ILE A 300 -35.15 20.70 -2.78
N VAL A 301 -34.69 19.95 -3.79
CA VAL A 301 -33.34 19.38 -3.81
C VAL A 301 -32.40 20.30 -4.59
N GLU A 302 -31.32 20.71 -3.93
CA GLU A 302 -30.19 21.38 -4.57
C GLU A 302 -29.09 20.37 -4.86
N ASP A 303 -28.98 20.03 -6.15
CA ASP A 303 -28.02 19.07 -6.66
C ASP A 303 -26.68 19.74 -6.94
N LEU A 304 -25.67 19.44 -6.14
CA LEU A 304 -24.39 20.15 -6.16
C LEU A 304 -23.21 19.20 -6.44
N PRO A 305 -22.70 19.16 -7.67
CA PRO A 305 -21.42 18.55 -7.97
C PRO A 305 -20.28 19.26 -7.21
N ILE A 306 -19.55 18.54 -6.36
CA ILE A 306 -18.40 19.09 -5.62
C ILE A 306 -17.06 18.47 -6.02
N TYR A 307 -17.08 17.33 -6.72
CA TYR A 307 -15.89 16.68 -7.24
C TYR A 307 -16.18 15.92 -8.53
N GLU A 308 -15.13 15.58 -9.26
CA GLU A 308 -15.19 14.67 -10.40
C GLU A 308 -14.17 13.53 -10.26
N THR A 309 -14.51 12.40 -10.87
CA THR A 309 -13.59 11.26 -10.99
C THR A 309 -12.97 11.33 -12.37
N VAL A 310 -11.68 11.63 -12.42
CA VAL A 310 -10.92 11.81 -13.66
C VAL A 310 -9.83 10.76 -13.76
N ARG A 311 -9.13 10.69 -14.89
CA ARG A 311 -7.87 9.95 -14.96
C ARG A 311 -6.77 10.76 -14.28
N PRO A 312 -5.86 10.13 -13.54
CA PRO A 312 -4.73 10.84 -12.96
C PRO A 312 -3.87 11.52 -14.03
N ASP A 313 -3.28 12.67 -13.69
CA ASP A 313 -2.25 13.29 -14.52
C ASP A 313 -0.93 12.52 -14.38
N ASP A 314 -0.37 12.11 -15.51
CA ASP A 314 0.86 11.34 -15.56
C ASP A 314 2.12 12.21 -15.49
N THR A 315 2.04 13.53 -15.68
CA THR A 315 3.18 14.44 -15.93
C THR A 315 4.32 14.31 -14.90
N GLY A 316 4.00 14.05 -13.63
CA GLY A 316 4.99 13.89 -12.54
C GLY A 316 5.40 12.44 -12.23
N ARG A 317 4.85 11.44 -12.94
CA ARG A 317 4.94 10.01 -12.59
C ARG A 317 5.28 9.09 -13.77
N ILE A 318 5.64 9.65 -14.93
CA ILE A 318 5.93 8.88 -16.15
C ILE A 318 6.97 7.80 -15.93
N ASP A 319 8.09 8.11 -15.26
CA ASP A 319 9.15 7.12 -15.06
C ASP A 319 8.73 5.99 -14.11
N GLN A 320 7.92 6.29 -13.09
CA GLN A 320 7.32 5.27 -12.24
C GLN A 320 6.33 4.39 -13.03
N ILE A 321 5.50 5.00 -13.87
CA ILE A 321 4.57 4.27 -14.74
C ILE A 321 5.32 3.35 -15.69
N ARG A 322 6.44 3.80 -16.29
CA ARG A 322 7.28 2.96 -17.15
C ARG A 322 7.81 1.73 -16.43
N VAL A 323 8.23 1.87 -15.17
CA VAL A 323 8.67 0.73 -14.36
C VAL A 323 7.52 -0.25 -14.13
N ILE A 324 6.34 0.26 -13.76
CA ILE A 324 5.15 -0.59 -13.52
C ILE A 324 4.71 -1.30 -14.82
N GLN A 325 4.70 -0.60 -15.95
CA GLN A 325 4.33 -1.16 -17.25
C GLN A 325 5.28 -2.28 -17.69
N LYS A 326 6.59 -2.13 -17.46
CA LYS A 326 7.56 -3.22 -17.67
C LYS A 326 7.32 -4.41 -16.73
N GLN A 327 7.04 -4.15 -15.46
CA GLN A 327 6.73 -5.22 -14.49
C GLN A 327 5.48 -6.00 -14.91
N LEU A 328 4.44 -5.32 -15.39
CA LEU A 328 3.24 -5.94 -15.95
C LEU A 328 3.55 -6.75 -17.21
N ALA A 329 4.30 -6.18 -18.16
CA ALA A 329 4.67 -6.84 -19.41
C ALA A 329 5.50 -8.12 -19.18
N ASN A 330 6.41 -8.09 -18.19
CA ASN A 330 7.28 -9.20 -17.81
C ASN A 330 6.58 -10.27 -16.93
N GLY A 331 5.34 -10.05 -16.49
CA GLY A 331 4.65 -10.97 -15.57
C GLY A 331 5.23 -10.95 -14.14
N GLU A 332 5.79 -9.82 -13.70
CA GLU A 332 6.34 -9.64 -12.34
C GLU A 332 5.28 -9.22 -11.32
N VAL A 333 4.05 -8.97 -11.77
CA VAL A 333 2.88 -8.68 -10.93
C VAL A 333 2.04 -9.95 -10.83
N ASP A 334 1.82 -10.46 -9.62
CA ASP A 334 1.05 -11.68 -9.41
C ASP A 334 -0.47 -11.44 -9.47
N MET A 335 -0.93 -10.26 -9.06
CA MET A 335 -2.35 -9.93 -9.05
C MET A 335 -2.66 -8.44 -9.22
N ALA A 336 -3.75 -8.12 -9.91
CA ALA A 336 -4.31 -6.77 -10.03
C ALA A 336 -5.69 -6.67 -9.35
N ILE A 337 -5.91 -5.60 -8.59
CA ILE A 337 -7.16 -5.34 -7.85
C ILE A 337 -7.93 -4.19 -8.50
N PHE A 338 -9.16 -4.48 -8.92
CA PHE A 338 -10.11 -3.54 -9.52
C PHE A 338 -11.29 -3.27 -8.58
N THR A 339 -11.47 -2.00 -8.21
CA THR A 339 -12.45 -1.58 -7.20
C THR A 339 -13.72 -0.96 -7.79
N SER A 340 -13.78 -0.83 -9.11
CA SER A 340 -14.96 -0.40 -9.86
C SER A 340 -14.84 -0.74 -11.34
N PRO A 341 -15.94 -0.74 -12.12
CA PRO A 341 -15.87 -0.84 -13.57
C PRO A 341 -14.98 0.25 -14.19
N SER A 342 -15.02 1.48 -13.67
CA SER A 342 -14.18 2.58 -14.18
C SER A 342 -12.69 2.35 -13.97
N THR A 343 -12.28 1.71 -12.86
CA THR A 343 -10.86 1.39 -12.65
C THR A 343 -10.33 0.40 -13.68
N LEU A 344 -11.13 -0.61 -14.04
CA LEU A 344 -10.80 -1.58 -15.08
C LEU A 344 -10.84 -0.94 -16.47
N ALA A 345 -11.89 -0.20 -16.79
CA ALA A 345 -12.02 0.49 -18.08
C ALA A 345 -10.83 1.43 -18.37
N ASN A 346 -10.41 2.21 -17.35
CA ASN A 346 -9.28 3.11 -17.49
C ASN A 346 -7.95 2.36 -17.57
N PHE A 347 -7.79 1.23 -16.88
CA PHE A 347 -6.61 0.38 -17.01
C PHE A 347 -6.45 -0.15 -18.45
N LEU A 348 -7.53 -0.70 -19.02
CA LEU A 348 -7.52 -1.28 -20.38
C LEU A 348 -7.21 -0.25 -21.47
N THR A 349 -7.50 1.03 -21.22
CA THR A 349 -7.31 2.13 -22.17
C THR A 349 -6.24 3.12 -21.71
N GLN A 350 -5.36 2.69 -20.80
CA GLN A 350 -4.31 3.53 -20.26
C GLN A 350 -3.24 3.83 -21.31
N LYS A 351 -2.64 5.02 -21.20
CA LYS A 351 -1.56 5.42 -22.08
C LYS A 351 -0.34 4.51 -21.89
N ARG A 352 0.22 4.08 -23.02
CA ARG A 352 1.43 3.25 -23.08
C ARG A 352 2.65 4.17 -23.08
N TYR A 353 3.55 3.94 -22.14
CA TYR A 353 4.82 4.64 -22.01
C TYR A 353 6.03 3.73 -22.30
N THR A 354 5.77 2.44 -22.54
CA THR A 354 6.73 1.44 -23.01
C THR A 354 6.11 0.61 -24.14
N ASP A 355 6.93 0.15 -25.08
CA ASP A 355 6.45 -0.52 -26.32
C ASP A 355 5.97 -1.96 -26.08
N ASP A 356 6.50 -2.59 -25.03
CA ASP A 356 6.21 -3.95 -24.58
C ASP A 356 4.93 -4.07 -23.75
N PHE A 357 4.34 -2.95 -23.33
CA PHE A 357 3.15 -2.95 -22.51
C PHE A 357 1.87 -2.95 -23.34
N ASP A 358 1.12 -4.05 -23.21
CA ASP A 358 -0.28 -4.12 -23.61
C ASP A 358 -1.13 -4.49 -22.37
N PRO A 359 -2.15 -3.69 -22.01
CA PRO A 359 -2.90 -3.92 -20.78
C PRO A 359 -3.74 -5.20 -20.82
N VAL A 360 -4.25 -5.61 -22.00
CA VAL A 360 -5.05 -6.83 -22.13
C VAL A 360 -4.12 -8.04 -22.03
N ASP A 361 -3.01 -8.04 -22.77
CA ASP A 361 -2.00 -9.10 -22.69
C ASP A 361 -1.43 -9.25 -21.27
N SER A 362 -1.14 -8.12 -20.61
CA SER A 362 -0.60 -8.13 -19.24
C SER A 362 -1.56 -8.80 -18.24
N LEU A 363 -2.89 -8.62 -18.40
CA LEU A 363 -3.87 -9.28 -17.54
C LEU A 363 -3.95 -10.79 -17.74
N THR A 364 -3.48 -11.32 -18.87
CA THR A 364 -3.40 -12.78 -19.08
C THR A 364 -2.25 -13.43 -18.30
N LYS A 365 -1.28 -12.63 -17.83
CA LYS A 365 -0.07 -13.08 -17.13
C LYS A 365 -0.20 -13.04 -15.60
N LEU A 366 -1.33 -12.55 -15.08
CA LEU A 366 -1.55 -12.32 -13.65
C LEU A 366 -2.98 -12.67 -13.25
N ALA A 367 -3.23 -12.85 -11.96
CA ALA A 367 -4.59 -13.04 -11.45
C ALA A 367 -5.32 -11.68 -11.34
N ALA A 368 -6.58 -11.61 -11.73
CA ALA A 368 -7.39 -10.40 -11.62
C ALA A 368 -8.47 -10.53 -10.56
N THR A 369 -8.59 -9.51 -9.71
CA THR A 369 -9.61 -9.44 -8.66
C THR A 369 -10.54 -8.27 -8.89
N ALA A 370 -11.84 -8.51 -8.75
CA ALA A 370 -12.86 -7.47 -8.76
C ALA A 370 -13.54 -7.38 -7.39
N ILE A 371 -13.75 -6.17 -6.86
CA ILE A 371 -14.40 -5.97 -5.54
C ILE A 371 -15.84 -6.51 -5.48
N GLY A 372 -16.52 -6.67 -6.62
CA GLY A 372 -17.90 -7.10 -6.66
C GLY A 372 -18.40 -7.44 -8.06
N HIS A 373 -19.63 -7.96 -8.12
CA HIS A 373 -20.22 -8.52 -9.33
C HIS A 373 -20.40 -7.53 -10.49
N THR A 374 -20.60 -6.23 -10.21
CA THR A 374 -20.72 -5.22 -11.27
C THR A 374 -19.41 -5.03 -12.03
N THR A 375 -18.27 -5.01 -11.32
CA THR A 375 -16.95 -4.97 -11.94
C THR A 375 -16.64 -6.29 -12.67
N LYS A 376 -17.05 -7.44 -12.14
CA LYS A 376 -16.94 -8.74 -12.82
C LYS A 376 -17.72 -8.79 -14.13
N ALA A 377 -18.96 -8.29 -14.13
CA ALA A 377 -19.80 -8.23 -15.32
C ALA A 377 -19.15 -7.37 -16.41
N TYR A 378 -18.66 -6.18 -16.05
CA TYR A 378 -17.92 -5.32 -16.97
C TYR A 378 -16.66 -6.00 -17.53
N ALA A 379 -15.92 -6.74 -16.69
CA ALA A 379 -14.76 -7.52 -17.15
C ALA A 379 -15.14 -8.57 -18.19
N SER A 380 -16.24 -9.31 -17.96
CA SER A 380 -16.73 -10.33 -18.90
C SER A 380 -17.20 -9.74 -20.23
N GLU A 381 -17.81 -8.54 -20.22
CA GLU A 381 -18.19 -7.80 -21.44
C GLU A 381 -16.98 -7.34 -22.27
N ASN A 382 -15.79 -7.28 -21.67
CA ASN A 382 -14.54 -6.87 -22.32
C ASN A 382 -13.54 -8.04 -22.44
N ASP A 383 -14.02 -9.28 -22.40
CA ASP A 383 -13.21 -10.50 -22.50
C ASP A 383 -12.06 -10.62 -21.47
N ILE A 384 -12.21 -9.98 -20.31
CA ILE A 384 -11.27 -10.05 -19.20
C ILE A 384 -11.74 -11.09 -18.17
N HIS A 385 -10.87 -12.06 -17.89
CA HIS A 385 -11.11 -13.04 -16.82
C HIS A 385 -10.89 -12.40 -15.45
N ILE A 386 -11.74 -12.76 -14.47
CA ILE A 386 -11.61 -12.35 -13.07
C ILE A 386 -11.56 -13.62 -12.22
N ASP A 387 -10.41 -13.89 -11.62
CA ASP A 387 -10.12 -15.07 -10.80
C ASP A 387 -10.78 -14.99 -9.42
N LEU A 388 -10.93 -13.78 -8.87
CA LEU A 388 -11.42 -13.58 -7.52
C LEU A 388 -12.46 -12.46 -7.45
N VAL A 389 -13.57 -12.77 -6.78
CA VAL A 389 -14.57 -11.79 -6.33
C VAL A 389 -14.93 -12.14 -4.88
N PRO A 390 -14.73 -11.24 -3.91
CA PRO A 390 -15.11 -11.50 -2.52
C PRO A 390 -16.64 -11.56 -2.39
N ASP A 391 -17.12 -12.35 -1.43
CA ASP A 391 -18.57 -12.49 -1.16
C ASP A 391 -19.19 -11.15 -0.72
N ASN A 392 -18.41 -10.35 0.04
CA ASN A 392 -18.80 -9.04 0.52
C ASN A 392 -17.93 -7.93 -0.09
N PRO A 393 -18.53 -6.88 -0.69
CA PRO A 393 -17.78 -5.81 -1.35
C PRO A 393 -17.24 -4.78 -0.35
N SER A 394 -16.28 -5.20 0.49
CA SER A 394 -15.50 -4.30 1.35
C SER A 394 -14.00 -4.47 1.11
N MET A 395 -13.21 -3.48 1.51
CA MET A 395 -11.75 -3.51 1.27
C MET A 395 -11.05 -4.55 2.15
N GLU A 396 -11.58 -4.77 3.35
CA GLU A 396 -11.10 -5.75 4.32
C GLU A 396 -11.35 -7.17 3.79
N ASN A 397 -12.60 -7.46 3.40
CA ASN A 397 -12.96 -8.77 2.83
C ASN A 397 -12.19 -9.05 1.53
N LEU A 398 -11.95 -8.01 0.73
CA LEU A 398 -11.14 -8.11 -0.47
C LEU A 398 -9.69 -8.49 -0.15
N ALA A 399 -9.06 -7.86 0.84
CA ALA A 399 -7.70 -8.20 1.27
C ALA A 399 -7.62 -9.64 1.81
N GLU A 400 -8.56 -10.04 2.67
CA GLU A 400 -8.65 -11.40 3.22
C GLU A 400 -8.85 -12.44 2.12
N SER A 401 -9.73 -12.16 1.15
CA SER A 401 -9.95 -13.05 0.01
C SER A 401 -8.70 -13.23 -0.86
N VAL A 402 -7.90 -12.18 -1.01
CA VAL A 402 -6.61 -12.24 -1.73
C VAL A 402 -5.59 -13.09 -0.96
N VAL A 403 -5.53 -12.95 0.36
CA VAL A 403 -4.71 -13.80 1.24
C VAL A 403 -5.09 -15.27 1.07
N ASP A 404 -6.38 -15.57 1.15
CA ASP A 404 -6.90 -16.93 1.00
C ASP A 404 -6.67 -17.51 -0.39
N PHE A 405 -6.79 -16.70 -1.44
CA PHE A 405 -6.53 -17.09 -2.81
C PHE A 405 -5.10 -17.64 -2.96
N PHE A 406 -4.10 -16.85 -2.55
CA PHE A 406 -2.69 -17.27 -2.66
C PHE A 406 -2.30 -18.34 -1.65
N HIS A 407 -2.98 -18.44 -0.51
CA HIS A 407 -2.74 -19.52 0.45
C HIS A 407 -3.21 -20.87 -0.11
N LYS A 408 -4.37 -20.92 -0.78
CA LYS A 408 -4.89 -22.15 -1.40
C LYS A 408 -4.02 -22.63 -2.58
N THR A 409 -3.39 -21.73 -3.31
CA THR A 409 -2.48 -22.08 -4.42
C THR A 409 -1.11 -22.60 -3.95
N LYS A 410 -0.75 -22.40 -2.67
CA LYS A 410 0.53 -22.88 -2.10
C LYS A 410 0.48 -24.33 -1.59
N GLY A 411 -0.71 -24.89 -1.35
CA GLY A 411 -0.92 -26.29 -0.94
C GLY A 411 -1.30 -27.16 -2.13
#